data_AF-A0A034UZR8-F1
#
_entry.id   AF-A0A034UZR8-F1
#
_cell.length_a   1.000
_cell.length_b   1.000
_cell.length_c   1.000
_cell.angle_alpha   90.00
_cell.angle_beta   90.00
_cell.angle_gamma   90.00
#
_symmetry.space_group_name_H-M   'P 1'
#
loop_
_entity.id
_entity.type
_entity.pdbx_description
1 polymer ?
#
loop_
_entity_poly.entity_id
_entity_poly.type
_entity_poly.pdbx_seq_one_letter_code
_entity_poly.pdbx_strand_id
1 'polypeptide(L)'
;AEFKAILFSLCYFHAVVAERRKFGPQGWNKIYPFNVGDLNISVSVLYNYLEANAKVPWEDLRYLFGEIMYGGHITDDWDRRLCITYLEEYMQPDLVDGELFLAPGFPAPPNTDYAGYHAYVDETMPAESPYLYGLHPNAEIGFLTTRAENIFRTVFEMQPRDAGASGGATVTREDKVKQIVDEIMEKLPEEFNMVEIMNKVEERTPYVIVAFQECERMNYLTSEMKRSLKELDLGLKGELTITSDMEVLENSLFLDQVPPVWTQRA
;
A
#
# COMPACT_ATOMS: atom_id res chain seq x y z
N ALA A 1 8.00 -25.27 29.68
CA ALA A 1 7.47 -25.71 28.36
C ALA A 1 6.80 -24.53 27.66
N GLU A 2 5.95 -23.79 28.38
CA GLU A 2 5.23 -22.59 27.95
C GLU A 2 6.08 -21.55 27.20
N PHE A 3 7.27 -21.20 27.72
CA PHE A 3 8.15 -20.20 27.09
C PHE A 3 8.45 -20.49 25.61
N LYS A 4 8.76 -21.75 25.26
CA LYS A 4 9.14 -22.09 23.89
C LYS A 4 7.95 -22.07 22.92
N ALA A 5 6.76 -22.46 23.38
CA ALA A 5 5.54 -22.38 22.58
C ALA A 5 5.16 -20.92 22.31
N ILE A 6 5.19 -20.07 23.34
CA ILE A 6 4.90 -18.63 23.20
C ILE A 6 5.97 -17.94 22.36
N LEU A 7 7.25 -18.32 22.51
CA LEU A 7 8.34 -17.81 21.67
C LEU A 7 8.11 -18.13 20.19
N PHE A 8 7.70 -19.37 19.87
CA PHE A 8 7.42 -19.74 18.48
C PHE A 8 6.24 -18.93 17.92
N SER A 9 5.16 -18.80 18.69
CA SER A 9 4.01 -17.97 18.32
C SER A 9 4.39 -16.50 18.13
N LEU A 10 5.28 -15.95 18.97
CA LEU A 10 5.81 -14.59 18.82
C LEU A 10 6.68 -14.45 17.55
N CYS A 11 7.50 -15.45 17.22
CA CYS A 11 8.27 -15.47 15.98
C CYS A 11 7.35 -15.52 14.74
N TYR A 12 6.29 -16.32 14.81
CA TYR A 12 5.28 -16.40 13.76
C TYR A 12 4.53 -15.07 13.60
N PHE A 13 4.08 -14.47 14.71
CA PHE A 13 3.50 -13.14 14.74
C PHE A 13 4.42 -12.11 14.07
N HIS A 14 5.71 -12.08 14.44
CA HIS A 14 6.70 -11.19 13.84
C HIS A 14 6.81 -11.38 12.32
N ALA A 15 6.86 -12.63 11.86
CA ALA A 15 6.89 -12.94 10.43
C ALA A 15 5.61 -12.45 9.73
N VAL A 16 4.44 -12.66 10.31
CA VAL A 16 3.16 -12.23 9.75
C VAL A 16 3.08 -10.70 9.63
N VAL A 17 3.42 -9.95 10.69
CA VAL A 17 3.35 -8.48 10.64
C VAL A 17 4.38 -7.90 9.67
N ALA A 18 5.56 -8.51 9.56
CA ALA A 18 6.59 -8.09 8.61
C ALA A 18 6.21 -8.38 7.15
N GLU A 19 5.66 -9.55 6.87
CA GLU A 19 5.32 -9.98 5.51
C GLU A 19 3.98 -9.43 5.01
N ARG A 20 3.04 -9.08 5.91
CA ARG A 20 1.77 -8.42 5.53
C ARG A 20 1.97 -7.14 4.72
N ARG A 21 3.11 -6.45 4.84
CA ARG A 21 3.44 -5.26 4.04
C ARG A 21 3.40 -5.52 2.52
N LYS A 22 3.57 -6.77 2.08
CA LYS A 22 3.48 -7.17 0.67
C LYS A 22 2.10 -6.89 0.07
N PHE A 23 1.05 -6.90 0.87
CA PHE A 23 -0.34 -6.80 0.42
C PHE A 23 -0.88 -5.35 0.41
N GLY A 24 0.00 -4.35 0.55
CA GLY A 24 -0.40 -2.93 0.54
C GLY A 24 -1.48 -2.63 1.59
N PRO A 25 -2.50 -1.81 1.26
CA PRO A 25 -3.57 -1.43 2.18
C PRO A 25 -4.39 -2.61 2.75
N GLN A 26 -4.43 -3.76 2.07
CA GLN A 26 -5.09 -4.96 2.63
C GLN A 26 -4.26 -5.60 3.75
N GLY A 27 -2.95 -5.40 3.73
CA GLY A 27 -2.04 -5.81 4.78
C GLY A 27 -2.00 -4.82 5.92
N TRP A 28 -1.57 -3.59 5.60
CA TRP A 28 -1.42 -2.44 6.49
C TRP A 28 -1.80 -1.14 5.78
N ASN A 29 -2.51 -0.24 6.45
CA ASN A 29 -2.82 1.07 5.87
C ASN A 29 -1.57 1.93 5.66
N LYS A 30 -0.55 1.76 6.52
CA LYS A 30 0.75 2.44 6.41
C LYS A 30 1.91 1.45 6.49
N ILE A 31 3.07 1.87 6.00
CA ILE A 31 4.30 1.07 6.11
C ILE A 31 4.94 1.31 7.47
N TYR A 32 5.01 0.27 8.29
CA TYR A 32 5.66 0.31 9.61
C TYR A 32 7.03 -0.37 9.60
N PRO A 33 8.04 0.20 10.27
CA PRO A 33 9.41 -0.32 10.26
C PRO A 33 9.64 -1.39 11.34
N PHE A 34 8.83 -2.46 11.33
CA PHE A 34 9.04 -3.60 12.22
C PHE A 34 10.41 -4.24 11.96
N ASN A 35 11.18 -4.46 13.03
CA ASN A 35 12.56 -4.91 12.95
C ASN A 35 12.86 -6.06 13.92
N VAL A 36 14.00 -6.71 13.73
CA VAL A 36 14.43 -7.84 14.57
C VAL A 36 14.71 -7.42 16.02
N GLY A 37 15.01 -6.15 16.25
CA GLY A 37 15.13 -5.58 17.60
C GLY A 37 13.82 -5.64 18.38
N ASP A 38 12.68 -5.37 17.73
CA ASP A 38 11.35 -5.49 18.34
C ASP A 38 11.10 -6.93 18.81
N LEU A 39 11.46 -7.91 17.97
CA LEU A 39 11.39 -9.34 18.33
C LEU A 39 12.33 -9.65 19.51
N ASN A 40 13.61 -9.29 19.43
CA ASN A 40 14.60 -9.60 20.47
C ASN A 40 14.23 -9.03 21.85
N ILE A 41 13.74 -7.78 21.88
CA ILE A 41 13.29 -7.17 23.14
C ILE A 41 12.02 -7.86 23.62
N SER A 42 11.07 -8.17 22.73
CA SER A 42 9.85 -8.91 23.09
C SER A 42 10.16 -10.29 23.67
N VAL A 43 11.16 -11.00 23.14
CA VAL A 43 11.65 -12.28 23.69
C VAL A 43 12.26 -12.11 25.08
N SER A 44 13.03 -11.04 25.29
CA SER A 44 13.62 -10.72 26.60
C SER A 44 12.53 -10.40 27.63
N VAL A 45 11.52 -9.62 27.23
CA VAL A 45 10.34 -9.30 28.06
C VAL A 45 9.56 -10.57 28.38
N LEU A 46 9.31 -11.43 27.39
CA LEU A 46 8.64 -12.72 27.57
C LEU A 46 9.35 -13.58 28.62
N TYR A 47 10.68 -13.71 28.52
CA TYR A 47 11.47 -14.50 29.44
C TYR A 47 11.34 -13.98 30.88
N ASN A 48 11.53 -12.67 31.08
CA ASN A 48 11.45 -12.04 32.40
C ASN A 48 10.05 -12.15 33.01
N TYR A 49 8.99 -11.97 32.22
CA TYR A 49 7.61 -12.05 32.71
C TYR A 49 7.22 -13.48 33.10
N LEU A 50 7.67 -14.50 32.35
CA LEU A 50 7.38 -15.89 32.69
C LEU A 50 8.21 -16.39 33.88
N GLU A 51 9.43 -15.90 34.09
CA GLU A 51 10.19 -16.21 35.31
C GLU A 51 9.56 -15.59 36.57
N ALA A 52 8.99 -14.40 36.44
CA ALA A 52 8.40 -13.67 37.57
C ALA A 52 7.00 -14.16 37.99
N ASN A 53 6.32 -14.93 37.14
CA ASN A 53 4.92 -15.32 37.34
C ASN A 53 4.72 -16.83 37.29
N ALA A 54 3.93 -17.38 38.22
CA ALA A 54 3.64 -18.82 38.28
C ALA A 54 2.64 -19.30 37.21
N LYS A 55 1.93 -18.37 36.56
CA LYS A 55 0.98 -18.63 35.47
C LYS A 55 1.25 -17.63 34.35
N VAL A 56 0.99 -18.03 33.10
CA VAL A 56 1.15 -17.17 31.93
C VAL A 56 0.18 -15.97 32.01
N PRO A 57 0.67 -14.73 32.08
CA PRO A 57 -0.18 -13.54 32.11
C PRO A 57 -0.53 -13.10 30.69
N TRP A 58 -1.52 -13.76 30.07
CA TRP A 58 -1.88 -13.55 28.66
C TRP A 58 -2.29 -12.12 28.31
N GLU A 59 -3.06 -11.46 29.18
CA GLU A 59 -3.47 -10.07 28.97
C GLU A 59 -2.27 -9.11 28.98
N ASP A 60 -1.38 -9.27 29.95
CA ASP A 60 -0.17 -8.43 30.06
C ASP A 60 0.75 -8.66 28.86
N LEU A 61 0.99 -9.90 28.45
CA LEU A 61 1.83 -10.20 27.28
C LEU A 61 1.25 -9.60 25.98
N ARG A 62 -0.06 -9.75 25.76
CA ARG A 62 -0.74 -9.17 24.59
C ARG A 62 -0.68 -7.65 24.61
N TYR A 63 -0.86 -7.02 25.78
CA TYR A 63 -0.74 -5.58 25.94
C TYR A 63 0.70 -5.10 25.68
N LEU A 64 1.70 -5.74 26.29
CA LEU A 64 3.11 -5.36 26.11
C LEU A 64 3.52 -5.46 24.64
N PHE A 65 3.21 -6.57 23.97
CA PHE A 65 3.59 -6.74 22.57
C PHE A 65 2.77 -5.87 21.62
N GLY A 66 1.46 -5.79 21.85
CA GLY A 66 0.49 -5.15 20.96
C GLY A 66 0.47 -3.63 21.07
N GLU A 67 0.56 -3.08 22.27
CA GLU A 67 0.47 -1.64 22.52
C GLU A 67 1.84 -0.98 22.64
N ILE A 68 2.82 -1.65 23.27
CA ILE A 68 4.11 -1.03 23.57
C ILE A 68 5.17 -1.39 22.52
N MET A 69 5.44 -2.68 22.32
CA MET A 69 6.54 -3.14 21.46
C MET A 69 6.26 -2.87 19.97
N TYR A 70 5.22 -3.51 19.43
CA TYR A 70 4.83 -3.33 18.02
C TYR A 70 3.89 -2.13 17.88
N GLY A 71 2.97 -1.95 18.83
CA GLY A 71 2.05 -0.81 18.86
C GLY A 71 2.75 0.55 18.90
N GLY A 72 3.95 0.64 19.49
CA GLY A 72 4.75 1.86 19.49
C GLY A 72 5.10 2.37 18.08
N HIS A 73 5.13 1.49 17.07
CA HIS A 73 5.37 1.86 15.67
C HIS A 73 4.09 2.23 14.93
N ILE A 74 2.94 1.76 15.41
CA ILE A 74 1.68 1.85 14.70
C ILE A 74 0.98 3.17 15.02
N THR A 75 0.74 3.96 13.97
CA THR A 75 0.12 5.29 14.09
C THR A 75 -1.34 5.32 13.68
N ASP A 76 -1.83 4.30 12.97
CA ASP A 76 -3.22 4.18 12.54
C ASP A 76 -4.01 3.29 13.51
N ASP A 77 -5.20 3.73 13.93
CA ASP A 77 -5.99 3.02 14.94
C ASP A 77 -6.56 1.70 14.41
N TRP A 78 -6.85 1.61 13.10
CA TRP A 78 -7.31 0.36 12.49
C TRP A 78 -6.19 -0.67 12.39
N ASP A 79 -5.00 -0.22 12.01
CA ASP A 79 -3.80 -1.07 12.05
C ASP A 79 -3.46 -1.50 13.49
N ARG A 80 -3.63 -0.62 14.49
CA ARG A 80 -3.41 -0.98 15.90
C ARG A 80 -4.37 -2.08 16.34
N ARG A 81 -5.66 -1.92 16.01
CA ARG A 81 -6.68 -2.96 16.27
C ARG A 81 -6.33 -4.29 15.59
N LEU A 82 -5.86 -4.25 14.35
CA LEU A 82 -5.43 -5.45 13.62
C LEU A 82 -4.26 -6.15 14.32
N CYS A 83 -3.25 -5.40 14.74
CA CYS A 83 -2.09 -5.91 15.48
C CYS A 83 -2.51 -6.63 16.77
N ILE A 84 -3.40 -6.01 17.56
CA ILE A 84 -3.91 -6.58 18.80
C ILE A 84 -4.71 -7.86 18.52
N THR A 85 -5.56 -7.85 17.49
CA THR A 85 -6.35 -9.03 17.09
C THR A 85 -5.45 -10.23 16.77
N TYR A 86 -4.31 -10.02 16.09
CA TYR A 86 -3.35 -11.09 15.86
C TYR A 86 -2.79 -11.68 17.14
N LEU A 87 -2.47 -10.84 18.12
CA LEU A 87 -1.94 -11.30 19.40
C LEU A 87 -3.03 -12.02 20.23
N GLU A 88 -4.29 -11.62 20.10
CA GLU A 88 -5.42 -12.34 20.71
C GLU A 88 -5.57 -13.75 20.13
N GLU A 89 -5.46 -13.90 18.81
CA GLU A 89 -5.57 -15.21 18.15
C GLU A 89 -4.34 -16.11 18.41
N TYR A 90 -3.14 -15.54 18.39
CA TYR A 90 -1.89 -16.31 18.49
C TYR A 90 -1.41 -16.56 19.93
N MET A 91 -1.81 -15.73 20.89
CA MET A 91 -1.38 -15.83 22.29
C MET A 91 -2.57 -16.08 23.22
N GLN A 92 -3.07 -17.31 23.14
CA GLN A 92 -4.19 -17.81 23.93
C GLN A 92 -3.83 -19.11 24.67
N PRO A 93 -4.60 -19.52 25.70
CA PRO A 93 -4.33 -20.73 26.47
C PRO A 93 -4.15 -22.00 25.61
N ASP A 94 -4.96 -22.16 24.55
CA ASP A 94 -4.94 -23.29 23.61
C ASP A 94 -3.57 -23.49 22.93
N LEU A 95 -2.73 -22.45 22.89
CA LEU A 95 -1.34 -22.55 22.41
C LEU A 95 -0.50 -23.51 23.27
N VAL A 96 -0.68 -23.45 24.59
CA VAL A 96 0.07 -24.29 25.54
C VAL A 96 -0.48 -25.70 25.57
N ASP A 97 -1.79 -25.85 25.34
CA ASP A 97 -2.47 -27.14 25.26
C ASP A 97 -2.18 -27.88 23.95
N GLY A 98 -1.57 -27.20 22.96
CA GLY A 98 -1.11 -27.78 21.69
C GLY A 98 -2.24 -27.98 20.67
N GLU A 99 -3.39 -27.36 20.90
CA GLU A 99 -4.58 -27.46 20.04
C GLU A 99 -4.70 -26.29 19.05
N LEU A 100 -3.86 -25.25 19.22
CA LEU A 100 -3.89 -24.06 18.39
C LEU A 100 -3.31 -24.30 16.99
N PHE A 101 -4.03 -23.81 15.98
CA PHE A 101 -3.52 -23.64 14.62
C PHE A 101 -3.14 -22.18 14.40
N LEU A 102 -1.87 -21.94 14.05
CA LEU A 102 -1.37 -20.60 13.73
C LEU A 102 -1.88 -20.12 12.37
N ALA A 103 -2.11 -21.05 11.44
CA ALA A 103 -2.82 -20.82 10.19
C ALA A 103 -3.53 -22.11 9.75
N PRO A 104 -4.46 -22.04 8.78
CA PRO A 104 -5.07 -23.23 8.20
C PRO A 104 -4.01 -24.24 7.72
N GLY A 105 -3.98 -25.42 8.34
CA GLY A 105 -3.01 -26.46 8.03
C GLY A 105 -1.63 -26.31 8.68
N PHE A 106 -1.45 -25.33 9.57
CA PHE A 106 -0.20 -25.12 10.31
C PHE A 106 -0.45 -25.08 11.83
N PRO A 107 -0.34 -26.23 12.53
CA PRO A 107 -0.48 -26.29 13.97
C PRO A 107 0.68 -25.61 14.71
N ALA A 108 0.49 -25.29 15.98
CA ALA A 108 1.60 -24.89 16.84
C ALA A 108 2.55 -26.08 17.07
N PRO A 109 3.88 -25.88 17.00
CA PRO A 109 4.82 -26.97 17.15
C PRO A 109 4.86 -27.53 18.57
N PRO A 110 5.11 -28.84 18.73
CA PRO A 110 5.41 -29.41 20.03
C PRO A 110 6.73 -28.87 20.57
N ASN A 111 6.91 -28.94 21.89
CA ASN A 111 8.14 -28.48 22.53
C ASN A 111 9.35 -29.32 22.09
N THR A 112 10.23 -28.73 21.30
CA THR A 112 11.44 -29.36 20.79
C THR A 112 12.69 -28.49 21.02
N ASP A 113 13.86 -28.94 20.56
CA ASP A 113 15.10 -28.18 20.50
C ASP A 113 15.14 -27.25 19.28
N TYR A 114 16.18 -26.41 19.20
CA TYR A 114 16.30 -25.42 18.13
C TYR A 114 16.31 -26.07 16.74
N ALA A 115 17.08 -27.15 16.56
CA ALA A 115 17.14 -27.88 15.30
C ALA A 115 15.79 -28.50 14.92
N GLY A 116 15.05 -29.03 15.91
CA GLY A 116 13.72 -29.56 15.69
C GLY A 116 12.69 -28.51 15.26
N TYR A 117 12.80 -27.26 15.72
CA TYR A 117 11.89 -26.20 15.23
C TYR A 117 12.14 -25.85 13.77
N HIS A 118 13.40 -25.84 13.31
CA HIS A 118 13.72 -25.65 11.89
C HIS A 118 13.17 -26.81 11.05
N ALA A 119 13.42 -28.05 11.47
CA ALA A 119 12.87 -29.22 10.80
C ALA A 119 11.33 -29.20 10.75
N TYR A 120 10.67 -28.79 11.84
CA TYR A 120 9.22 -28.67 11.89
C TYR A 120 8.69 -27.65 10.88
N VAL A 121 9.33 -26.48 10.76
CA VAL A 121 8.96 -25.46 9.78
C VAL A 121 9.14 -26.00 8.37
N ASP A 122 10.26 -26.64 8.07
CA ASP A 122 10.54 -27.19 6.75
C ASP A 122 9.57 -28.31 6.33
N GLU A 123 9.13 -29.14 7.29
CA GLU A 123 8.26 -30.29 7.03
C GLU A 123 6.76 -29.97 7.08
N THR A 124 6.34 -29.06 7.96
CA THR A 124 4.93 -28.85 8.31
C THR A 124 4.35 -27.58 7.72
N MET A 125 5.17 -26.57 7.43
CA MET A 125 4.66 -25.30 6.88
C MET A 125 4.11 -25.52 5.46
N PRO A 126 2.84 -25.16 5.19
CA PRO A 126 2.29 -25.28 3.85
C PRO A 126 2.93 -24.25 2.92
N ALA A 127 2.74 -24.43 1.61
CA ALA A 127 3.20 -23.46 0.61
C ALA A 127 2.69 -22.05 0.94
N GLU A 128 3.51 -21.04 0.67
CA GLU A 128 3.19 -19.64 0.97
C GLU A 128 1.85 -19.28 0.32
N SER A 129 0.91 -18.83 1.15
CA SER A 129 -0.42 -18.40 0.71
C SER A 129 -0.93 -17.29 1.63
N PRO A 130 -1.86 -16.43 1.18
CA PRO A 130 -2.44 -15.38 2.02
C PRO A 130 -3.02 -15.87 3.35
N TYR A 131 -3.45 -17.14 3.42
CA TYR A 131 -3.96 -17.74 4.65
C TYR A 131 -2.94 -17.76 5.79
N LEU A 132 -1.64 -17.91 5.49
CA LEU A 132 -0.56 -17.81 6.48
C LEU A 132 -0.47 -16.43 7.12
N TYR A 133 -1.07 -15.42 6.50
CA TYR A 133 -1.06 -14.04 6.97
C TYR A 133 -2.44 -13.58 7.42
N GLY A 134 -3.39 -14.51 7.66
CA GLY A 134 -4.77 -14.17 8.02
C GLY A 134 -5.54 -13.44 6.91
N LEU A 135 -5.15 -13.63 5.64
CA LEU A 135 -5.79 -13.01 4.47
C LEU A 135 -6.55 -14.04 3.63
N HIS A 136 -7.55 -13.55 2.92
CA HIS A 136 -8.25 -14.35 1.91
C HIS A 136 -7.35 -14.55 0.67
N PRO A 137 -7.40 -15.71 -0.03
CA PRO A 137 -6.59 -15.99 -1.23
C PRO A 137 -6.65 -14.92 -2.31
N ASN A 138 -7.78 -14.21 -2.44
CA ASN A 138 -7.92 -13.10 -3.38
C ASN A 138 -6.89 -11.97 -3.17
N ALA A 139 -6.29 -11.85 -1.99
CA ALA A 139 -5.22 -10.89 -1.74
C ALA A 139 -3.97 -11.19 -2.60
N GLU A 140 -3.73 -12.46 -2.92
CA GLU A 140 -2.65 -12.86 -3.82
C GLU A 140 -2.87 -12.35 -5.25
N ILE A 141 -4.12 -12.34 -5.73
CA ILE A 141 -4.45 -11.84 -7.07
C ILE A 141 -4.05 -10.36 -7.18
N GLY A 142 -4.39 -9.55 -6.17
CA GLY A 142 -4.02 -8.14 -6.12
C GLY A 142 -2.50 -7.96 -6.08
N PHE A 143 -1.82 -8.66 -5.18
CA PHE A 143 -0.37 -8.63 -5.06
C PHE A 143 0.35 -9.01 -6.37
N LEU A 144 -0.05 -10.11 -7.01
CA LEU A 144 0.54 -10.57 -8.27
C LEU A 144 0.24 -9.60 -9.42
N THR A 145 -0.96 -9.01 -9.46
CA THR A 145 -1.32 -7.99 -10.45
C THR A 145 -0.41 -6.77 -10.32
N THR A 146 -0.31 -6.17 -9.14
CA THR A 146 0.58 -5.02 -8.90
C THR A 146 2.05 -5.37 -9.21
N ARG A 147 2.50 -6.58 -8.85
CA ARG A 147 3.87 -7.02 -9.16
C ARG A 147 4.10 -7.14 -10.67
N ALA A 148 3.14 -7.68 -11.42
CA ALA A 148 3.20 -7.77 -12.86
C ALA A 148 3.21 -6.39 -13.52
N GLU A 149 2.33 -5.48 -13.09
CA GLU A 149 2.30 -4.09 -13.54
C GLU A 149 3.63 -3.38 -13.32
N ASN A 150 4.25 -3.56 -12.15
CA ASN A 150 5.56 -3.00 -11.85
C ASN A 150 6.65 -3.55 -12.78
N ILE A 151 6.63 -4.86 -13.07
CA ILE A 151 7.57 -5.47 -14.02
C ILE A 151 7.36 -4.90 -15.43
N PHE A 152 6.11 -4.84 -15.90
CA PHE A 152 5.81 -4.27 -17.22
C PHE A 152 6.22 -2.80 -17.32
N ARG A 153 5.99 -2.01 -16.27
CA ARG A 153 6.43 -0.62 -16.20
C ARG A 153 7.95 -0.51 -16.28
N THR A 154 8.69 -1.27 -15.48
CA THR A 154 10.17 -1.26 -15.54
C THR A 154 10.69 -1.71 -16.91
N VAL A 155 10.07 -2.70 -17.54
CA VAL A 155 10.42 -3.12 -18.90
C VAL A 155 10.14 -2.02 -19.92
N PHE A 156 9.02 -1.31 -19.79
CA PHE A 156 8.67 -0.19 -20.67
C PHE A 156 9.64 0.98 -20.50
N GLU A 157 10.02 1.32 -19.27
CA GLU A 157 11.00 2.37 -18.94
C GLU A 157 12.41 2.05 -19.46
N MET A 158 12.78 0.77 -19.56
CA MET A 158 14.07 0.33 -20.11
C MET A 158 14.13 0.32 -21.64
N GLN A 159 13.02 0.55 -22.35
CA GLN A 159 13.05 0.56 -23.82
C GLN A 159 13.93 1.73 -24.33
N PRO A 160 14.81 1.49 -25.33
CA PRO A 160 15.67 2.54 -25.84
C PRO A 160 14.83 3.66 -26.47
N ARG A 161 15.01 4.89 -26.01
CA ARG A 161 14.26 6.07 -26.48
C ARG A 161 14.51 6.38 -27.98
N ASP A 162 15.63 5.90 -28.52
CA ASP A 162 16.07 6.10 -29.91
C ASP A 162 15.94 4.86 -30.82
N ALA A 163 15.45 3.72 -30.31
CA ALA A 163 15.34 2.50 -31.12
C ALA A 163 14.07 2.52 -32.00
N GLY A 164 14.06 3.38 -33.01
CA GLY A 164 12.95 3.48 -33.96
C GLY A 164 13.24 4.23 -35.27
N ALA A 165 14.50 4.52 -35.60
CA ALA A 165 14.87 5.26 -36.82
C ALA A 165 15.37 4.36 -37.97
N SER A 166 14.86 3.13 -38.10
CA SER A 166 15.15 2.28 -39.27
C SER A 166 13.88 1.72 -39.92
N GLY A 167 13.26 2.55 -40.78
CA GLY A 167 12.65 2.04 -42.01
C GLY A 167 11.14 1.74 -42.03
N GLY A 168 10.33 2.31 -41.14
CA GLY A 168 8.87 2.26 -41.26
C GLY A 168 8.23 3.56 -40.79
N ALA A 169 7.01 3.85 -41.23
CA ALA A 169 6.19 4.95 -40.68
C ALA A 169 5.78 4.62 -39.24
N THR A 170 6.75 4.64 -38.32
CA THR A 170 6.52 4.49 -36.88
C THR A 170 6.11 5.84 -36.34
N VAL A 171 4.89 5.92 -35.82
CA VAL A 171 4.35 7.05 -35.04
C VAL A 171 5.42 7.46 -34.03
N THR A 172 5.92 8.69 -34.12
CA THR A 172 6.95 9.17 -33.21
C THR A 172 6.38 9.30 -31.80
N ARG A 173 7.26 9.39 -30.81
CA ARG A 173 6.87 9.66 -29.42
C ARG A 173 6.03 10.95 -29.33
N GLU A 174 6.46 11.99 -30.03
CA GLU A 174 5.76 13.28 -30.11
C GLU A 174 4.38 13.13 -30.76
N ASP A 175 4.25 12.34 -31.82
CA ASP A 175 2.96 12.08 -32.47
C ASP A 175 1.99 11.35 -31.53
N LYS A 176 2.46 10.38 -30.74
CA LYS A 176 1.63 9.69 -29.74
C LYS A 176 1.17 10.64 -28.63
N VAL A 177 2.10 11.42 -28.09
CA VAL A 177 1.77 12.39 -27.03
C VAL A 177 0.79 13.42 -27.56
N LYS A 178 0.95 13.88 -28.79
CA LYS A 178 0.02 14.81 -29.44
C LYS A 178 -1.39 14.21 -29.58
N GLN A 179 -1.51 12.96 -30.00
CA GLN A 179 -2.81 12.27 -30.06
C GLN A 179 -3.49 12.21 -28.68
N ILE A 180 -2.72 11.91 -27.63
CA ILE A 180 -3.23 11.88 -26.24
C ILE A 180 -3.66 13.28 -25.79
N VAL A 181 -2.85 14.31 -26.08
CA VAL A 181 -3.17 15.72 -25.76
C VAL A 181 -4.47 16.13 -26.44
N ASP A 182 -4.63 15.84 -27.73
CA ASP A 182 -5.84 16.16 -28.49
C ASP A 182 -7.07 15.43 -27.92
N GLU A 183 -6.94 14.14 -27.59
CA GLU A 183 -8.03 13.35 -26.99
C GLU A 183 -8.46 13.87 -25.61
N ILE A 184 -7.50 14.23 -24.75
CA ILE A 184 -7.79 14.79 -23.43
C ILE A 184 -8.43 16.18 -23.57
N MET A 185 -7.93 17.01 -24.49
CA MET A 185 -8.47 18.34 -24.77
C MET A 185 -9.91 18.29 -25.30
N GLU A 186 -10.25 17.30 -26.12
CA GLU A 186 -11.61 17.10 -26.62
C GLU A 186 -12.59 16.64 -25.52
N LYS A 187 -12.11 15.80 -24.59
CA LYS A 187 -12.94 15.25 -23.50
C LYS A 187 -13.03 16.15 -22.26
N LEU A 188 -12.18 17.17 -22.15
CA LEU A 188 -12.15 18.08 -21.01
C LEU A 188 -13.46 18.88 -20.92
N PRO A 189 -14.19 18.82 -19.78
CA PRO A 189 -15.43 19.56 -19.63
C PRO A 189 -15.22 21.09 -19.68
N GLU A 190 -16.31 21.80 -19.97
CA GLU A 190 -16.35 23.26 -19.83
C GLU A 190 -16.34 23.67 -18.35
N GLU A 191 -15.82 24.87 -18.09
CA GLU A 191 -15.79 25.42 -16.73
C GLU A 191 -17.22 25.75 -16.27
N PHE A 192 -17.49 25.48 -15.00
CA PHE A 192 -18.74 25.87 -14.37
C PHE A 192 -18.86 27.40 -14.32
N ASN A 193 -19.96 27.94 -14.87
CA ASN A 193 -20.26 29.36 -14.72
C ASN A 193 -20.75 29.64 -13.30
N MET A 194 -19.83 29.98 -12.41
CA MET A 194 -20.13 30.21 -10.98
C MET A 194 -21.17 31.32 -10.77
N VAL A 195 -21.20 32.34 -11.62
CA VAL A 195 -22.18 33.43 -11.53
C VAL A 195 -23.60 32.91 -11.79
N GLU A 196 -23.76 32.07 -12.81
CA GLU A 196 -25.05 31.49 -13.14
C GLU A 196 -25.53 30.51 -12.06
N ILE A 197 -24.64 29.65 -11.57
CA ILE A 197 -24.99 28.63 -10.57
C ILE A 197 -25.30 29.28 -9.22
N MET A 198 -24.54 30.31 -8.80
CA MET A 198 -24.83 31.03 -7.55
C MET A 198 -26.13 31.85 -7.61
N ASN A 199 -26.51 32.36 -8.78
CA ASN A 199 -27.74 33.12 -8.97
C ASN A 199 -28.99 32.23 -9.06
N LYS A 200 -28.83 30.96 -9.46
CA LYS A 200 -29.93 29.98 -9.53
C LYS A 200 -30.37 29.46 -8.16
N VAL A 201 -29.59 29.68 -7.10
CA VAL A 201 -29.87 29.13 -5.78
C VAL A 201 -30.37 30.21 -4.82
N GLU A 202 -31.63 30.10 -4.42
CA GLU A 202 -32.28 31.05 -3.51
C GLU A 202 -31.89 30.83 -2.04
N GLU A 203 -31.74 29.57 -1.61
CA GLU A 203 -31.41 29.21 -0.23
C GLU A 203 -30.01 28.56 -0.15
N ARG A 204 -29.11 29.20 0.62
CA ARG A 204 -27.72 28.75 0.77
C ARG A 204 -27.57 27.89 2.03
N THR A 205 -27.80 26.59 1.88
CA THR A 205 -27.48 25.63 2.93
C THR A 205 -25.98 25.30 2.96
N PRO A 206 -25.43 24.76 4.06
CA PRO A 206 -24.03 24.34 4.11
C PRO A 206 -23.61 23.38 2.98
N TYR A 207 -24.49 22.46 2.57
CA TYR A 207 -24.23 21.54 1.45
C TYR A 207 -24.13 22.27 0.10
N VAL A 208 -24.96 23.28 -0.12
CA VAL A 208 -24.90 24.12 -1.33
C VAL A 208 -23.59 24.90 -1.39
N ILE A 209 -23.12 25.41 -0.25
CA ILE A 209 -21.84 26.13 -0.17
C ILE A 209 -20.67 25.19 -0.50
N VAL A 210 -20.68 23.97 0.04
CA VAL A 210 -19.67 22.95 -0.30
C VAL A 210 -19.71 22.64 -1.80
N ALA A 211 -20.90 22.49 -2.40
CA ALA A 211 -21.02 22.27 -3.83
C ALA A 211 -20.42 23.42 -4.67
N PHE A 212 -20.61 24.68 -4.27
CA PHE A 212 -19.94 25.80 -4.93
C PHE A 212 -18.41 25.73 -4.81
N GLN A 213 -17.89 25.37 -3.64
CA GLN A 213 -16.45 25.22 -3.44
C GLN A 213 -15.86 24.08 -4.28
N GLU A 214 -16.56 22.96 -4.41
CA GLU A 214 -16.17 21.85 -5.28
C GLU A 214 -16.19 22.27 -6.76
N CYS A 215 -17.20 23.03 -7.20
CA CYS A 215 -17.24 23.58 -8.56
C CYS A 215 -16.06 24.55 -8.82
N GLU A 216 -15.74 25.42 -7.87
CA GLU A 216 -14.57 26.31 -7.99
C GLU A 216 -13.27 25.51 -8.05
N ARG A 217 -13.10 24.51 -7.18
CA ARG A 217 -11.94 23.61 -7.20
C ARG A 217 -11.81 22.88 -8.54
N MET A 218 -12.91 22.39 -9.09
CA MET A 218 -12.93 21.73 -10.40
C MET A 218 -12.57 22.68 -11.54
N ASN A 219 -13.02 23.95 -11.48
CA ASN A 219 -12.63 24.98 -12.45
C ASN A 219 -11.13 25.28 -12.39
N TYR A 220 -10.54 25.36 -11.19
CA TYR A 220 -9.09 25.53 -11.04
C TYR A 220 -8.32 24.36 -11.65
N LEU A 221 -8.75 23.11 -11.40
CA LEU A 221 -8.13 21.94 -12.02
C LEU A 221 -8.27 21.93 -13.55
N THR A 222 -9.48 22.17 -14.05
CA THR A 222 -9.80 22.15 -15.49
C THR A 222 -9.03 23.24 -16.24
N SER A 223 -8.92 24.44 -15.69
CA SER A 223 -8.16 25.55 -16.28
C SER A 223 -6.66 25.26 -16.31
N GLU A 224 -6.10 24.67 -15.25
CA GLU A 224 -4.70 24.23 -15.20
C GLU A 224 -4.40 23.11 -16.21
N MET A 225 -5.29 22.14 -16.35
CA MET A 225 -5.18 21.08 -17.37
C MET A 225 -5.20 21.69 -18.78
N LYS A 226 -6.16 22.56 -19.09
CA LYS A 226 -6.25 23.23 -20.40
C LYS A 226 -5.01 24.08 -20.69
N ARG A 227 -4.51 24.82 -19.70
CA ARG A 227 -3.30 25.64 -19.86
C ARG A 227 -2.09 24.78 -20.17
N SER A 228 -1.82 23.78 -19.33
CA SER A 228 -0.64 22.91 -19.45
C SER A 228 -0.64 22.09 -20.75
N LEU A 229 -1.79 21.56 -21.16
CA LEU A 229 -1.93 20.83 -22.44
C LEU A 229 -1.74 21.74 -23.66
N LYS A 230 -2.28 22.97 -23.62
CA LYS A 230 -2.10 23.94 -24.70
C LYS A 230 -0.65 24.41 -24.84
N GLU A 231 0.01 24.64 -23.72
CA GLU A 231 1.44 24.97 -23.70
C GLU A 231 2.29 23.84 -24.27
N LEU A 232 1.98 22.58 -23.92
CA LEU A 232 2.65 21.40 -24.49
C LEU A 232 2.40 21.28 -26.00
N ASP A 233 1.17 21.46 -26.48
CA ASP A 233 0.87 21.43 -27.92
C ASP A 233 1.64 22.51 -28.71
N LEU A 234 1.75 23.72 -28.17
CA LEU A 234 2.57 24.79 -28.75
C LEU A 234 4.08 24.46 -28.71
N GLY A 235 4.54 23.81 -27.65
CA GLY A 235 5.91 23.29 -27.54
C GLY A 235 6.22 22.23 -28.59
N LEU A 236 5.30 21.27 -28.80
CA LEU A 236 5.40 20.22 -29.82
C LEU A 236 5.37 20.78 -31.25
N LYS A 237 4.69 21.91 -31.47
CA LYS A 237 4.71 22.64 -32.76
C LYS A 237 5.98 23.46 -32.98
N GLY A 238 6.83 23.60 -31.96
CA GLY A 238 8.04 24.43 -31.99
C GLY A 238 7.77 25.94 -31.84
N GLU A 239 6.56 26.33 -31.42
CA GLU A 239 6.18 27.73 -31.22
C GLU A 239 6.59 28.25 -29.82
N LEU A 240 6.76 27.35 -28.85
CA LEU A 240 7.28 27.63 -27.52
C LEU A 240 8.55 26.83 -27.24
N THR A 241 9.47 27.41 -26.47
CA THR A 241 10.62 26.68 -25.94
C THR A 241 10.14 25.68 -24.89
N ILE A 242 10.48 24.41 -25.08
CA ILE A 242 10.15 23.33 -24.13
C ILE A 242 10.79 23.63 -22.77
N THR A 243 9.96 23.62 -21.72
CA THR A 243 10.40 23.79 -20.33
C THR A 243 10.49 22.44 -19.61
N SER A 244 11.18 22.40 -18.47
CA SER A 244 11.26 21.17 -17.65
C SER A 244 9.88 20.65 -17.23
N ASP A 245 8.91 21.53 -16.98
CA ASP A 245 7.55 21.12 -16.59
C ASP A 245 6.81 20.48 -17.77
N MET A 246 7.03 20.98 -19.00
CA MET A 246 6.50 20.36 -20.22
C MET A 246 7.12 18.99 -20.47
N GLU A 247 8.42 18.80 -20.23
CA GLU A 247 9.06 17.49 -20.36
C GLU A 247 8.49 16.49 -19.35
N VAL A 248 8.26 16.90 -18.10
CA VAL A 248 7.63 16.03 -17.09
C VAL A 248 6.20 15.66 -17.49
N LEU A 249 5.44 16.63 -18.01
CA LEU A 249 4.09 16.39 -18.52
C LEU A 249 4.11 15.43 -19.71
N GLU A 250 4.97 15.67 -20.70
CA GLU A 250 5.12 14.83 -21.89
C GLU A 250 5.52 13.39 -21.51
N ASN A 251 6.48 13.21 -20.59
CA ASN A 251 6.86 11.90 -20.07
C ASN A 251 5.69 11.21 -19.35
N SER A 252 4.93 11.94 -18.53
CA SER A 252 3.80 11.38 -17.79
C SER A 252 2.68 10.92 -18.74
N LEU A 253 2.34 11.74 -19.74
CA LEU A 253 1.35 11.40 -20.76
C LEU A 253 1.81 10.21 -21.61
N PHE A 254 3.09 10.14 -21.97
CA PHE A 254 3.64 9.01 -22.73
C PHE A 254 3.62 7.69 -21.93
N LEU A 255 3.82 7.77 -20.61
CA LEU A 255 3.81 6.62 -19.69
C LEU A 255 2.41 6.25 -19.19
N ASP A 256 1.36 6.92 -19.68
CA ASP A 256 -0.03 6.77 -19.23
C ASP A 256 -0.19 6.99 -17.70
N GLN A 257 0.51 8.01 -17.19
CA GLN A 257 0.50 8.42 -15.78
C GLN A 257 -0.15 9.78 -15.60
N VAL A 258 -0.81 9.96 -14.46
CA VAL A 258 -1.37 11.26 -14.09
C VAL A 258 -0.23 12.23 -13.76
N PRO A 259 -0.12 13.37 -14.47
CA PRO A 259 0.91 14.37 -14.22
C PRO A 259 0.87 14.90 -12.77
N PRO A 260 2.04 15.04 -12.10
CA PRO A 260 2.10 15.50 -10.70
C PRO A 260 1.44 16.86 -10.45
N VAL A 261 1.50 17.76 -11.44
CA VAL A 261 0.91 19.11 -11.36
C VAL A 261 -0.62 19.04 -11.22
N TRP A 262 -1.26 18.05 -11.86
CA TRP A 262 -2.70 17.86 -11.77
C TRP A 262 -3.08 17.25 -10.41
N THR A 263 -2.30 16.28 -9.92
CA THR A 263 -2.53 15.64 -8.62
C THR A 263 -2.44 16.62 -7.45
N GLN A 264 -1.61 17.66 -7.51
CA GLN A 264 -1.53 18.69 -6.45
C GLN A 264 -2.75 19.61 -6.41
N ARG A 265 -3.51 19.68 -7.50
CA ARG A 265 -4.66 20.59 -7.67
C ARG A 265 -6.01 19.86 -7.57
N ALA A 266 -6.02 18.54 -7.77
CA ALA A 266 -7.14 17.64 -7.49
C ALA A 266 -7.42 17.56 -6.00
#